data_AF-A0A2G6DSB6-F1
#
_entry.id   AF-A0A2G6DSB6-F1
#
_cell.length_a   1.000
_cell.length_b   1.000
_cell.length_c   1.000
_cell.angle_alpha   90.00
_cell.angle_beta   90.00
_cell.angle_gamma   90.00
#
_symmetry.space_group_name_H-M   'P 1'
#
loop_
_entity.id
_entity.type
_entity.pdbx_description
1 polymer ?
#
loop_
_entity_poly.entity_id
_entity_poly.type
_entity_poly.pdbx_seq_one_letter_code
_entity_poly.pdbx_strand_id
1 'polypeptide(L)'
;MTEDKSTAKQLFRLSQKALFYNPQDKTFLILKAAKTKTGHPEHAQWMKEFGPWDLPGGHVDDGEYKNVAKAFAREIVEEVGITLQDEYMLCHTEVMMHKKAIHPGLNHFYLVQYNGEDITLSEEHEDFRWMRAEDIYADKEIKLWIKNTVEKAEQMIALTESEGSWKRCVADFDNYKKRQAQQQKEFTAYAAEGVIAEMLPVLDNFHAATEHVPETEAESPWVTGIMFIQQQMEKVFEERGVTKIDVSVGDEFDPHIMEAMKNDEEQELDENAKVAKIAQHGYKIGEKIVRPARVLLG
;
A
#
# COMPACT_ATOMS: atom_id res chain seq x y z
N MET A 1 15.71 60.90 11.65
CA MET A 1 15.01 59.62 11.40
C MET A 1 15.89 58.51 11.95
N THR A 2 15.68 58.16 13.22
CA THR A 2 16.26 56.99 13.85
C THR A 2 15.10 56.02 14.01
N GLU A 3 15.05 55.00 13.16
CA GLU A 3 14.06 53.95 13.22
C GLU A 3 14.23 53.17 14.52
N ASP A 4 13.23 53.35 15.37
CA ASP A 4 12.93 52.56 16.54
C ASP A 4 12.78 51.10 16.12
N LYS A 5 13.76 50.26 16.48
CA LYS A 5 13.67 48.80 16.31
C LYS A 5 12.65 48.29 17.31
N SER A 6 11.39 48.36 16.88
CA SER A 6 10.23 47.62 17.37
C SER A 6 10.65 46.32 18.05
N THR A 7 10.76 46.39 19.38
CA THR A 7 10.83 45.21 20.24
C THR A 7 9.41 44.66 20.21
N ALA A 8 9.16 43.69 19.34
CA ALA A 8 7.89 42.97 19.36
C ALA A 8 7.79 42.31 20.75
N LYS A 9 7.00 42.92 21.64
CA LYS A 9 6.76 42.43 23.00
C LYS A 9 6.22 41.02 22.88
N GLN A 10 6.99 40.02 23.32
CA GLN A 10 6.61 38.61 23.25
C GLN A 10 5.28 38.44 23.99
N LEU A 11 4.18 38.22 23.26
CA LEU A 11 2.82 38.21 23.81
C LEU A 11 2.56 37.01 24.73
N PHE A 12 3.33 35.93 24.56
CA PHE A 12 3.24 34.67 25.30
C PHE A 12 4.60 33.96 25.34
N ARG A 13 4.87 33.18 26.38
CA ARG A 13 6.07 32.31 26.49
C ARG A 13 5.76 30.95 25.86
N LEU A 14 6.47 30.53 24.81
CA LEU A 14 6.25 29.25 24.15
C LEU A 14 7.19 28.17 24.71
N SER A 15 6.64 27.00 25.05
CA SER A 15 7.40 25.80 25.41
C SER A 15 6.99 24.63 24.53
N GLN A 16 7.92 23.71 24.28
CA GLN A 16 7.71 22.52 23.47
C GLN A 16 8.12 21.29 24.26
N LYS A 17 7.29 20.25 24.23
CA LYS A 17 7.52 19.01 24.97
C LYS A 17 7.28 17.81 24.07
N ALA A 18 8.19 16.84 24.08
CA ALA A 18 8.05 15.56 23.40
C ALA A 18 7.49 14.52 24.35
N LEU A 19 6.36 13.93 24.00
CA LEU A 19 5.91 12.67 24.58
C LEU A 19 6.37 11.54 23.66
N PHE A 20 7.45 10.86 24.04
CA PHE A 20 7.90 9.68 23.30
C PHE A 20 7.00 8.49 23.61
N TYR A 21 6.59 7.79 22.56
CA TYR A 21 5.82 6.55 22.63
C TYR A 21 6.62 5.41 22.00
N ASN A 22 6.81 4.32 22.75
CA ASN A 22 7.35 3.07 22.25
C ASN A 22 6.19 2.15 21.85
N PRO A 23 5.96 1.89 20.54
CA PRO A 23 4.85 1.05 20.08
C PRO A 23 4.98 -0.44 20.45
N GLN A 24 6.20 -0.93 20.70
CA GLN A 24 6.43 -2.34 21.03
C GLN A 24 5.89 -2.67 22.41
N ASP A 25 6.24 -1.84 23.40
CA ASP A 25 5.89 -2.06 24.81
C ASP A 25 4.64 -1.28 25.25
N LYS A 26 4.15 -0.39 24.38
CA LYS A 26 3.05 0.56 24.64
C LYS A 26 3.33 1.44 25.85
N THR A 27 4.54 1.98 25.91
CA THR A 27 5.04 2.79 27.03
C THR A 27 5.40 4.19 26.58
N PHE A 28 5.29 5.14 27.49
CA PHE A 28 5.68 6.53 27.30
C PHE A 28 6.94 6.85 28.11
N LEU A 29 7.82 7.67 27.54
CA LEU A 29 9.00 8.16 28.25
C LEU A 29 8.59 9.32 29.16
N ILE A 30 8.97 9.22 30.43
CA ILE A 30 8.90 10.32 31.38
C ILE A 30 10.27 10.52 32.03
N LEU A 31 10.65 11.78 32.24
CA LEU A 31 11.92 12.15 32.84
C LEU A 31 11.71 12.62 34.28
N LYS A 32 12.71 12.36 35.13
CA LYS A 32 12.70 12.85 36.50
C LYS A 32 13.71 13.97 36.66
N ALA A 33 13.23 15.15 37.05
CA ALA A 33 14.07 16.33 37.22
C ALA A 33 15.14 16.10 38.31
N ALA A 34 16.38 16.54 38.05
CA ALA A 34 17.48 16.40 38.98
C ALA A 34 17.30 17.28 40.22
N LYS A 35 17.59 16.74 41.40
CA LYS A 35 17.46 17.45 42.69
C LYS A 35 18.48 18.59 42.89
N THR A 36 19.50 18.72 42.05
CA THR A 36 20.66 19.61 42.27
C THR A 36 20.41 21.09 41.97
N LYS A 37 19.28 21.48 41.35
CA LYS A 37 18.86 22.90 41.20
C LYS A 37 18.12 23.45 42.45
N THR A 38 18.35 22.89 43.63
CA THR A 38 17.73 23.26 44.93
C THR A 38 18.00 24.69 45.43
N GLY A 39 18.81 25.49 44.73
CA GLY A 39 19.17 26.86 45.14
C GLY A 39 18.25 27.98 44.61
N HIS A 40 17.42 27.73 43.60
CA HIS A 40 16.56 28.76 43.00
C HIS A 40 15.14 28.70 43.58
N PRO A 41 14.59 29.80 44.14
CA PRO A 41 13.24 29.82 44.75
C PRO A 41 12.12 29.34 43.80
N GLU A 42 12.32 29.57 42.50
CA GLU A 42 11.40 29.17 41.44
C GLU A 42 11.37 27.65 41.22
N HIS A 43 12.48 26.94 41.43
CA HIS A 43 12.56 25.48 41.24
C HIS A 43 11.79 24.72 42.34
N ALA A 44 11.88 25.17 43.59
CA ALA A 44 11.11 24.60 44.70
C ALA A 44 9.59 24.84 44.54
N GLN A 45 9.20 26.00 44.00
CA GLN A 45 7.82 26.31 43.68
C GLN A 45 7.31 25.48 42.48
N TRP A 46 8.14 25.33 41.45
CA TRP A 46 7.86 24.49 40.29
C TRP A 46 7.65 23.02 40.67
N MET A 47 8.53 22.46 41.50
CA MET A 47 8.41 21.09 42.02
C MET A 47 7.08 20.86 42.78
N LYS A 48 6.59 21.89 43.48
CA LYS A 48 5.30 21.82 44.20
C LYS A 48 4.10 21.82 43.25
N GLU A 49 4.19 22.56 42.15
CA GLU A 49 3.10 22.78 41.20
C GLU A 49 3.06 21.69 40.10
N PHE A 50 4.22 21.32 39.54
CA PHE A 50 4.37 20.44 38.38
C PHE A 50 4.92 19.04 38.71
N GLY A 51 5.38 18.82 39.96
CA GLY A 51 5.91 17.53 40.40
C GLY A 51 7.35 17.26 39.95
N PRO A 52 7.92 16.10 40.30
CA PRO A 52 9.29 15.73 39.95
C PRO A 52 9.43 15.16 38.54
N TRP A 53 8.30 14.85 37.89
CA TRP A 53 8.25 14.24 36.56
C TRP A 53 7.99 15.30 35.50
N ASP A 54 8.67 15.17 34.36
CA ASP A 54 8.55 16.04 33.20
C ASP A 54 8.64 15.23 31.90
N LEU A 55 8.41 15.90 30.77
CA LEU A 55 8.65 15.41 29.44
C LEU A 55 9.89 16.11 28.84
N PRO A 56 10.63 15.44 27.95
CA PRO A 56 11.74 16.06 27.23
C PRO A 56 11.33 17.34 26.48
N GLY A 57 12.15 18.38 26.50
CA GLY A 57 12.01 19.61 25.73
C GLY A 57 11.98 20.89 26.57
N GLY A 58 12.07 22.05 25.92
CA GLY A 58 12.32 23.32 26.59
C GLY A 58 11.50 24.51 26.04
N HIS A 59 12.10 25.69 26.16
CA HIS A 59 11.47 26.97 25.84
C HIS A 59 11.99 27.49 24.50
N VAL A 60 11.11 28.12 23.72
CA VAL A 60 11.53 28.77 22.47
C VAL A 60 12.09 30.15 22.78
N ASP A 61 13.38 30.35 22.50
CA ASP A 61 14.07 31.61 22.76
C ASP A 61 13.80 32.66 21.67
N ASP A 62 14.06 33.93 22.03
CA ASP A 62 13.87 35.06 21.12
C ASP A 62 14.80 34.98 19.90
N GLY A 63 14.20 34.70 18.74
CA GLY A 63 14.90 34.51 17.47
C GLY A 63 14.77 33.11 16.89
N GLU A 64 14.39 32.12 17.70
CA GLU A 64 14.16 30.74 17.28
C GLU A 64 12.79 30.52 16.62
N TYR A 65 11.87 31.49 16.69
CA TYR A 65 10.54 31.43 16.05
C TYR A 65 10.57 31.17 14.54
N LYS A 66 11.68 31.53 13.87
CA LYS A 66 11.86 31.27 12.44
C LYS A 66 12.11 29.79 12.14
N ASN A 67 12.49 29.00 13.13
CA ASN A 67 12.76 27.57 12.97
C ASN A 67 12.53 26.79 14.29
N VAL A 68 11.29 26.86 14.78
CA VAL A 68 10.83 26.25 16.05
C VAL A 68 11.07 24.73 16.11
N ALA A 69 10.91 24.05 14.98
CA ALA A 69 11.16 22.62 14.84
C ALA A 69 12.64 22.25 15.06
N LYS A 70 13.56 23.05 14.51
CA LYS A 70 15.00 22.82 14.68
C LYS A 70 15.45 23.07 16.12
N ALA A 71 14.89 24.09 16.77
CA ALA A 71 15.14 24.34 18.19
C ALA A 71 14.66 23.17 19.05
N PHE A 72 13.45 22.67 18.80
CA PHE A 72 12.91 21.49 19.48
C PHE A 72 13.78 20.25 19.30
N ALA A 73 14.15 19.92 18.06
CA ALA A 73 15.01 18.76 17.79
C ALA A 73 16.37 18.87 18.49
N ARG A 74 16.94 20.07 18.56
CA ARG A 74 18.18 20.33 19.31
C ARG A 74 18.00 20.07 20.81
N GLU A 75 16.93 20.59 21.42
CA GLU A 75 16.63 20.37 22.85
C GLU A 75 16.47 18.89 23.18
N ILE A 76 15.77 18.13 22.33
CA ILE A 76 15.59 16.68 22.53
C ILE A 76 16.94 15.95 22.49
N VAL A 77 17.80 16.27 21.53
CA VAL A 77 19.15 15.68 21.48
C VAL A 77 19.96 16.06 22.73
N GLU A 78 19.84 17.30 23.20
CA GLU A 78 20.55 17.77 24.40
C GLU A 78 20.05 17.07 25.67
N GLU A 79 18.74 16.87 25.83
CA GLU A 79 18.15 16.32 27.06
C GLU A 79 18.17 14.80 27.15
N VAL A 80 17.96 14.11 26.03
CA VAL A 80 17.79 12.64 26.01
C VAL A 80 18.67 11.93 24.98
N GLY A 81 19.47 12.65 24.19
CA GLY A 81 20.38 12.05 23.21
C GLY A 81 19.70 11.46 21.97
N ILE A 82 18.39 11.60 21.82
CA ILE A 82 17.62 11.02 20.71
C ILE A 82 17.54 12.01 19.54
N THR A 83 17.86 11.55 18.34
CA THR A 83 17.65 12.33 17.12
C THR A 83 16.20 12.20 16.64
N LEU A 84 15.48 13.32 16.61
CA LEU A 84 14.12 13.35 16.06
C LEU A 84 14.13 13.10 14.54
N GLN A 85 13.21 12.25 14.09
CA GLN A 85 12.82 12.20 12.66
C GLN A 85 11.80 13.32 12.37
N ASP A 86 11.66 13.72 11.11
CA ASP A 86 10.74 14.79 10.70
C ASP A 86 9.25 14.45 10.93
N GLU A 87 8.94 13.20 11.27
CA GLU A 87 7.59 12.68 11.47
C GLU A 87 7.23 12.64 12.96
N TYR A 88 6.73 13.76 13.49
CA TYR A 88 6.10 13.85 14.81
C TYR A 88 4.77 14.60 14.70
N MET A 89 3.80 14.28 15.58
CA MET A 89 2.46 14.85 15.53
C MET A 89 2.20 15.75 16.73
N LEU A 90 1.58 16.91 16.52
CA LEU A 90 1.10 17.72 17.65
C LEU A 90 -0.05 16.97 18.36
N CYS A 91 0.15 16.58 19.62
CA CYS A 91 -0.89 16.02 20.48
C CYS A 91 -1.94 17.08 20.81
N HIS A 92 -1.47 18.21 21.36
CA HIS A 92 -2.31 19.23 21.96
C HIS A 92 -1.49 20.49 22.31
N THR A 93 -2.19 21.62 22.38
CA THR A 93 -1.65 22.90 22.87
C THR A 93 -2.40 23.36 24.13
N GLU A 94 -1.66 23.69 25.19
CA GLU A 94 -2.20 24.23 26.45
C GLU A 94 -1.82 25.69 26.63
N VAL A 95 -2.77 26.52 27.07
CA VAL A 95 -2.51 27.89 27.51
C VAL A 95 -2.42 27.92 29.02
N MET A 96 -1.27 28.28 29.56
CA MET A 96 -1.04 28.43 30.99
C MET A 96 -1.10 29.89 31.43
N MET A 97 -1.96 30.19 32.40
CA MET A 97 -2.09 31.53 32.98
C MET A 97 -1.37 31.57 34.34
N HIS A 98 -0.12 32.04 34.38
CA HIS A 98 0.59 32.22 35.64
C HIS A 98 0.14 33.49 36.36
N LYS A 99 -0.30 33.37 37.62
CA LYS A 99 -0.79 34.49 38.45
C LYS A 99 0.18 35.67 38.60
N LYS A 100 1.47 35.47 38.32
CA LYS A 100 2.56 36.47 38.46
C LYS A 100 3.30 36.76 37.15
N ALA A 101 3.01 36.06 36.05
CA ALA A 101 3.72 36.31 34.80
C ALA A 101 3.11 37.50 34.06
N ILE A 102 3.97 38.26 33.37
CA ILE A 102 3.56 39.40 32.54
C ILE A 102 2.80 38.92 31.28
N HIS A 103 3.06 37.69 30.84
CA HIS A 103 2.48 37.07 29.64
C HIS A 103 2.03 35.62 29.92
N PRO A 104 0.94 35.13 29.27
CA PRO A 104 0.54 33.72 29.35
C PRO A 104 1.61 32.79 28.74
N GLY A 105 1.72 31.57 29.26
CA GLY A 105 2.50 30.49 28.67
C GLY A 105 1.68 29.71 27.63
N LEU A 106 2.33 29.24 26.57
CA LEU A 106 1.77 28.34 25.57
C LEU A 106 2.65 27.09 25.53
N ASN A 107 2.09 25.92 25.79
CA ASN A 107 2.81 24.65 25.72
C ASN A 107 2.33 23.84 24.53
N HIS A 108 3.25 23.43 23.68
CA HIS A 108 2.99 22.49 22.59
C HIS A 108 3.51 21.11 22.97
N PHE A 109 2.63 20.12 22.97
CA PHE A 109 2.98 18.74 23.25
C PHE A 109 2.99 17.95 21.95
N TYR A 110 4.11 17.33 21.62
CA TYR A 110 4.30 16.53 20.43
C TYR A 110 4.36 15.04 20.78
N LEU A 111 3.59 14.21 20.07
CA LEU A 111 3.75 12.78 20.08
C LEU A 111 4.91 12.43 19.16
N VAL A 112 5.90 11.73 19.71
CA VAL A 112 7.06 11.26 18.97
C VAL A 112 7.13 9.75 19.07
N GLN A 113 7.26 9.07 17.92
CA GLN A 113 7.50 7.63 17.94
C GLN A 113 8.97 7.36 18.27
N TYR A 114 9.22 6.52 19.28
CA TYR A 114 10.56 6.13 19.65
C TYR A 114 11.20 5.23 18.57
N ASN A 115 12.45 5.53 18.22
CA ASN A 115 13.19 4.88 17.15
C ASN A 115 14.18 3.80 17.63
N GLY A 116 14.30 3.56 18.93
CA GLY A 116 15.20 2.55 19.50
C GLY A 116 16.59 3.06 19.88
N GLU A 117 16.88 4.36 19.77
CA GLU A 117 18.16 4.95 20.20
C GLU A 117 18.31 4.99 21.73
N ASP A 118 19.52 4.70 22.23
CA ASP A 118 19.80 4.72 23.67
C ASP A 118 19.59 6.13 24.27
N ILE A 119 18.92 6.19 25.42
CA ILE A 119 18.67 7.43 26.15
C ILE A 119 19.93 7.86 26.89
N THR A 120 20.38 9.08 26.62
CA THR A 120 21.47 9.74 27.36
C THR A 120 20.93 11.01 28.01
N LEU A 121 20.76 10.99 29.33
CA LEU A 121 20.22 12.13 30.07
C LEU A 121 21.24 13.27 30.22
N SER A 122 20.76 14.50 30.07
CA SER A 122 21.50 15.69 30.49
C SER A 122 21.56 15.83 32.02
N GLU A 123 22.38 16.77 32.51
CA GLU A 123 22.46 17.10 33.94
C GLU A 123 21.14 17.62 34.55
N GLU A 124 20.14 17.94 33.70
CA GLU A 124 18.83 18.43 34.15
C GLU A 124 17.94 17.32 34.72
N HIS A 125 18.26 16.06 34.43
CA HIS A 125 17.46 14.90 34.79
C HIS A 125 18.30 13.86 35.54
N GLU A 126 17.75 13.29 36.62
CA GLU A 126 18.45 12.28 37.43
C GLU A 126 18.07 10.84 37.07
N ASP A 127 16.92 10.64 36.42
CA ASP A 127 16.36 9.33 36.11
C ASP A 127 15.33 9.45 34.98
N PHE A 128 15.00 8.34 34.33
CA PHE A 128 13.91 8.25 33.36
C PHE A 128 13.16 6.93 33.49
N ARG A 129 11.90 6.89 33.04
CA ARG A 129 11.10 5.67 33.02
C ARG A 129 10.30 5.56 31.74
N TRP A 130 10.20 4.32 31.26
CA TRP A 130 9.18 3.91 30.30
C TRP A 130 8.00 3.35 31.07
N MET A 131 6.84 4.00 30.97
CA MET A 131 5.65 3.63 31.74
C MET A 131 4.44 3.46 30.85
N ARG A 132 3.60 2.47 31.14
CA ARG A 132 2.31 2.34 30.46
C ARG A 132 1.36 3.44 30.92
N ALA A 133 0.37 3.78 30.09
CA ALA A 133 -0.63 4.77 30.44
C ALA A 133 -1.32 4.47 31.78
N GLU A 134 -1.67 3.20 32.03
CA GLU A 134 -2.29 2.74 33.29
C GLU A 134 -1.43 3.05 34.52
N ASP A 135 -0.12 2.84 34.43
CA ASP A 135 0.83 3.14 35.51
C ASP A 135 0.98 4.65 35.72
N ILE A 136 1.01 5.42 34.61
CA ILE A 136 1.06 6.89 34.65
C ILE A 136 -0.19 7.46 35.34
N TYR A 137 -1.36 6.89 35.05
CA TYR A 137 -2.61 7.31 35.68
C TYR A 137 -2.68 6.96 37.17
N ALA A 138 -2.12 5.80 37.56
CA ALA A 138 -2.09 5.34 38.94
C ALA A 138 -1.05 6.07 39.81
N ASP A 139 0.05 6.54 39.24
CA ASP A 139 1.13 7.20 39.99
C ASP A 139 0.66 8.55 40.55
N LYS A 140 0.86 8.76 41.86
CA LYS A 140 0.46 9.98 42.59
C LYS A 140 1.50 11.11 42.48
N GLU A 141 2.74 10.78 42.14
CA GLU A 141 3.81 11.75 41.92
C GLU A 141 3.69 12.41 40.54
N ILE A 142 3.09 11.73 39.56
CA ILE A 142 2.81 12.27 38.24
C ILE A 142 1.60 13.21 38.29
N LYS A 143 1.77 14.43 37.77
CA LYS A 143 0.73 15.46 37.78
C LYS A 143 -0.26 15.32 36.63
N LEU A 144 -1.40 16.00 36.81
CA LEU A 144 -2.53 15.95 35.89
C LEU A 144 -2.17 16.37 34.46
N TRP A 145 -1.26 17.34 34.28
CA TRP A 145 -0.87 17.81 32.95
C TRP A 145 -0.22 16.68 32.11
N ILE A 146 0.67 15.87 32.70
CA ILE A 146 1.26 14.69 32.02
C ILE A 146 0.17 13.66 31.73
N LYS A 147 -0.72 13.40 32.70
CA LYS A 147 -1.83 12.43 32.51
C LYS A 147 -2.73 12.84 31.36
N ASN A 148 -3.11 14.13 31.29
CA ASN A 148 -3.92 14.66 30.20
C ASN A 148 -3.18 14.57 28.86
N THR A 149 -1.87 14.85 28.82
CA THR A 149 -1.07 14.73 27.60
C THR A 149 -1.00 13.28 27.12
N VAL A 150 -0.82 12.31 28.03
CA VAL A 150 -0.85 10.88 27.70
C VAL A 150 -2.22 10.44 27.21
N GLU A 151 -3.31 10.89 27.85
CA GLU A 151 -4.68 10.59 27.39
C GLU A 151 -4.93 11.11 25.98
N LYS A 152 -4.47 12.33 25.67
CA LYS A 152 -4.56 12.92 24.32
C LYS A 152 -3.72 12.15 23.31
N ALA A 153 -2.54 11.68 23.71
CA ALA A 153 -1.71 10.85 22.87
C ALA A 153 -2.34 9.49 22.58
N GLU A 154 -2.95 8.81 23.56
CA GLU A 154 -3.68 7.55 23.34
C GLU A 154 -4.83 7.72 22.33
N GLN A 155 -5.58 8.82 22.43
CA GLN A 155 -6.64 9.17 21.46
C GLN A 155 -6.05 9.36 20.05
N MET A 156 -4.92 10.05 19.94
CA MET A 156 -4.25 10.28 18.65
C MET A 156 -3.68 8.99 18.05
N ILE A 157 -3.02 8.14 18.85
CA ILE A 157 -2.49 6.84 18.43
C ILE A 157 -3.62 5.96 17.89
N ALA A 158 -4.71 5.83 18.65
CA ALA A 158 -5.86 5.02 18.24
C ALA A 158 -6.49 5.53 16.93
N LEU A 159 -6.54 6.85 16.73
CA LEU A 159 -7.02 7.45 15.49
C LEU A 159 -6.11 7.08 14.31
N THR A 160 -4.81 7.24 14.44
CA THR A 160 -3.83 6.94 13.38
C THR A 160 -3.81 5.45 13.01
N GLU A 161 -3.86 4.56 14.01
CA GLU A 161 -3.92 3.11 13.77
C GLU A 161 -5.21 2.71 13.02
N SER A 162 -6.34 3.31 13.38
CA SER A 162 -7.63 3.08 12.73
C SER A 162 -7.63 3.55 11.27
N GLU A 163 -7.13 4.76 11.01
CA GLU A 163 -7.01 5.30 9.65
C GLU A 163 -6.09 4.44 8.77
N GLY A 164 -4.96 3.98 9.31
CA GLY A 164 -4.03 3.10 8.62
C GLY A 164 -4.67 1.75 8.27
N SER A 165 -5.44 1.18 9.22
CA SER A 165 -6.22 -0.05 9.00
C SER A 165 -7.28 0.13 7.90
N TRP A 166 -8.03 1.25 7.95
CA TRP A 166 -9.05 1.57 6.95
C TRP A 166 -8.47 1.69 5.54
N LYS A 167 -7.38 2.45 5.38
CA LYS A 167 -6.71 2.61 4.07
C LYS A 167 -6.24 1.28 3.49
N ARG A 168 -5.69 0.38 4.33
CA ARG A 168 -5.30 -0.98 3.92
C ARG A 168 -6.51 -1.82 3.50
N CYS A 169 -7.58 -1.82 4.28
CA CYS A 169 -8.81 -2.56 3.97
C CYS A 169 -9.42 -2.11 2.63
N VAL A 170 -9.45 -0.80 2.36
CA VAL A 170 -9.92 -0.26 1.07
C VAL A 170 -9.04 -0.74 -0.08
N ALA A 171 -7.71 -0.69 0.08
CA ALA A 171 -6.78 -1.17 -0.95
C ALA A 171 -6.92 -2.69 -1.21
N ASP A 172 -7.08 -3.48 -0.16
CA ASP A 172 -7.31 -4.93 -0.26
C ASP A 172 -8.63 -5.24 -0.97
N PHE A 173 -9.69 -4.46 -0.70
CA PHE A 173 -10.98 -4.61 -1.35
C PHE A 173 -10.94 -4.28 -2.85
N ASP A 174 -10.22 -3.23 -3.24
CA ASP A 174 -10.01 -2.90 -4.66
C ASP A 174 -9.22 -3.98 -5.39
N ASN A 175 -8.19 -4.54 -4.73
CA ASN A 175 -7.44 -5.69 -5.24
C ASN A 175 -8.32 -6.94 -5.38
N TYR A 176 -9.18 -7.20 -4.40
CA TYR A 176 -10.14 -8.29 -4.43
C TYR A 176 -11.12 -8.15 -5.61
N LYS A 177 -11.70 -6.97 -5.83
CA LYS A 177 -12.61 -6.70 -6.96
C LYS A 177 -11.94 -6.97 -8.31
N LYS A 178 -10.71 -6.49 -8.50
CA LYS A 178 -9.94 -6.73 -9.74
C LYS A 178 -9.72 -8.23 -9.97
N ARG A 179 -9.36 -8.96 -8.91
CA ARG A 179 -9.17 -10.42 -8.96
C ARG A 179 -10.48 -11.16 -9.29
N GLN A 180 -11.58 -10.78 -8.66
CA GLN A 180 -12.89 -11.38 -8.94
C GLN A 180 -13.35 -11.15 -10.38
N ALA A 181 -13.16 -9.94 -10.91
CA ALA A 181 -13.48 -9.64 -12.31
C ALA A 181 -12.66 -10.50 -13.29
N GLN A 182 -11.39 -10.74 -12.99
CA GLN A 182 -10.53 -11.61 -13.78
C GLN A 182 -10.98 -13.08 -13.72
N GLN A 183 -11.24 -13.60 -12.51
CA GLN A 183 -11.74 -14.97 -12.31
C GLN A 183 -13.08 -15.21 -13.02
N GLN A 184 -13.98 -14.22 -13.01
CA GLN A 184 -15.26 -14.33 -13.71
C GLN A 184 -15.07 -14.45 -15.23
N LYS A 185 -14.12 -13.71 -15.82
CA LYS A 185 -13.79 -13.84 -17.24
C LYS A 185 -13.24 -15.23 -17.57
N GLU A 186 -12.31 -15.72 -16.75
CA GLU A 186 -11.71 -17.04 -16.91
C GLU A 186 -12.74 -18.17 -16.78
N PHE A 187 -13.63 -18.08 -15.79
CA PHE A 187 -14.71 -19.03 -15.61
C PHE A 187 -15.68 -19.05 -16.80
N THR A 188 -15.97 -17.88 -17.37
CA THR A 188 -16.85 -17.78 -18.54
C THR A 188 -16.21 -18.44 -19.76
N ALA A 189 -14.90 -18.25 -19.97
CA ALA A 189 -14.16 -18.93 -21.03
C ALA A 189 -14.12 -20.46 -20.81
N TYR A 190 -13.87 -20.90 -19.56
CA TYR A 190 -13.88 -22.32 -19.20
C TYR A 190 -15.25 -22.98 -19.43
N ALA A 191 -16.34 -22.31 -19.04
CA ALA A 191 -17.68 -22.85 -19.22
C ALA A 191 -18.08 -22.97 -20.70
N ALA A 192 -17.58 -22.09 -21.56
CA ALA A 192 -17.86 -22.11 -22.99
C ALA A 192 -17.04 -23.17 -23.76
N GLU A 193 -15.83 -23.48 -23.29
CA GLU A 193 -14.89 -24.40 -23.94
C GLU A 193 -15.50 -25.76 -24.29
N GLY A 194 -16.16 -26.43 -23.34
CA GLY A 194 -16.72 -27.77 -23.56
C GLY A 194 -17.76 -27.79 -24.69
N VAL A 195 -18.67 -26.82 -24.69
CA VAL A 195 -19.71 -26.71 -25.73
C VAL A 195 -19.09 -26.37 -27.09
N ILE A 196 -18.10 -25.49 -27.13
CA ILE A 196 -17.41 -25.14 -28.37
C ILE A 196 -16.65 -26.34 -28.92
N ALA A 197 -15.93 -27.08 -28.07
CA ALA A 197 -15.21 -28.28 -28.48
C ALA A 197 -16.14 -29.33 -29.12
N GLU A 198 -17.37 -29.49 -28.60
CA GLU A 198 -18.40 -30.35 -29.18
C GLU A 198 -18.99 -29.83 -30.50
N MET A 199 -18.99 -28.51 -30.72
CA MET A 199 -19.48 -27.89 -31.96
C MET A 199 -18.43 -27.82 -33.07
N LEU A 200 -17.14 -27.82 -32.75
CA LEU A 200 -16.05 -27.73 -33.73
C LEU A 200 -16.11 -28.82 -34.84
N PRO A 201 -16.44 -30.09 -34.55
CA PRO A 201 -16.64 -31.10 -35.59
C PRO A 201 -17.72 -30.73 -36.63
N VAL A 202 -18.75 -29.99 -36.22
CA VAL A 202 -19.79 -29.51 -37.15
C VAL A 202 -19.21 -28.48 -38.10
N LEU A 203 -18.38 -27.56 -37.60
CA LEU A 203 -17.68 -26.57 -38.42
C LEU A 203 -16.67 -27.24 -39.38
N ASP A 204 -15.97 -28.28 -38.92
CA ASP A 204 -15.07 -29.06 -39.79
C ASP A 204 -15.82 -29.72 -40.94
N ASN A 205 -17.04 -30.22 -40.70
CA ASN A 205 -17.87 -30.79 -41.76
C ASN A 205 -18.30 -29.73 -42.79
N PHE A 206 -18.54 -28.48 -42.35
CA PHE A 206 -18.78 -27.38 -43.28
C PHE A 206 -17.54 -27.09 -44.14
N HIS A 207 -16.36 -27.00 -43.54
CA HIS A 207 -15.11 -26.85 -44.28
C HIS A 207 -14.91 -27.98 -45.29
N ALA A 208 -15.04 -29.24 -44.86
CA ALA A 208 -14.90 -30.40 -45.73
C ALA A 208 -15.90 -30.38 -46.89
N ALA A 209 -17.15 -30.00 -46.64
CA ALA A 209 -18.18 -29.89 -47.67
C ALA A 209 -17.87 -28.80 -48.70
N THR A 210 -17.31 -27.66 -48.27
CA THR A 210 -16.93 -26.55 -49.18
C THR A 210 -15.62 -26.78 -49.93
N GLU A 211 -14.65 -27.51 -49.35
CA GLU A 211 -13.36 -27.81 -49.99
C GLU A 211 -13.46 -28.88 -51.10
N HIS A 212 -14.43 -29.78 -51.03
CA HIS A 212 -14.60 -30.90 -51.99
C HIS A 212 -15.68 -30.65 -53.05
N VAL A 213 -16.13 -29.41 -53.22
CA VAL A 213 -17.13 -29.08 -54.24
C VAL A 213 -16.52 -29.25 -55.64
N PRO A 214 -17.13 -30.04 -56.54
CA PRO A 214 -16.69 -30.13 -57.93
C PRO A 214 -16.76 -28.76 -58.61
N GLU A 215 -15.77 -28.41 -59.44
CA GLU A 215 -15.74 -27.12 -60.16
C GLU A 215 -17.03 -26.86 -60.96
N THR A 216 -17.66 -27.91 -61.47
CA THR A 216 -18.92 -27.84 -62.23
C THR A 216 -20.12 -27.38 -61.40
N GLU A 217 -20.05 -27.50 -60.07
CA GLU A 217 -21.13 -27.11 -59.14
C GLU A 217 -20.76 -25.93 -58.23
N ALA A 218 -19.55 -25.37 -58.36
CA ALA A 218 -19.05 -24.30 -57.51
C ALA A 218 -19.98 -23.07 -57.45
N GLU A 219 -20.65 -22.73 -58.55
CA GLU A 219 -21.60 -21.61 -58.63
C GLU A 219 -23.05 -21.99 -58.29
N SER A 220 -23.29 -23.23 -57.86
CA SER A 220 -24.65 -23.68 -57.57
C SER A 220 -25.26 -22.94 -56.36
N PRO A 221 -26.56 -22.60 -56.40
CA PRO A 221 -27.24 -21.92 -55.30
C PRO A 221 -27.12 -22.64 -53.94
N TRP A 222 -27.06 -23.97 -53.94
CA TRP A 222 -26.95 -24.75 -52.71
C TRP A 222 -25.54 -24.64 -52.07
N VAL A 223 -24.48 -24.58 -52.88
CA VAL A 223 -23.08 -24.38 -52.41
C VAL A 223 -22.94 -23.01 -51.75
N THR A 224 -23.45 -21.98 -52.42
CA THR A 224 -23.51 -20.62 -51.87
C THR A 224 -24.23 -20.58 -50.52
N GLY A 225 -25.35 -21.32 -50.38
CA GLY A 225 -26.10 -21.41 -49.12
C GLY A 225 -25.29 -22.04 -47.98
N ILE A 226 -24.54 -23.12 -48.26
CA ILE A 226 -23.67 -23.77 -47.26
C ILE A 226 -22.54 -22.84 -46.82
N MET A 227 -21.90 -22.15 -47.76
CA MET A 227 -20.85 -21.17 -47.45
C MET A 227 -21.35 -20.05 -46.53
N PHE A 228 -22.58 -19.57 -46.74
CA PHE A 228 -23.19 -18.58 -45.85
C PHE A 228 -23.41 -19.10 -44.43
N ILE A 229 -23.85 -20.36 -44.27
CA ILE A 229 -24.04 -20.96 -42.95
C ILE A 229 -22.69 -21.13 -42.23
N GLN A 230 -21.65 -21.56 -42.95
CA GLN A 230 -20.30 -21.65 -42.40
C GLN A 230 -19.82 -20.28 -41.90
N GLN A 231 -19.90 -19.22 -42.72
CA GLN A 231 -19.51 -17.87 -42.31
C GLN A 231 -20.32 -17.37 -41.11
N GLN A 232 -21.62 -17.67 -41.05
CA GLN A 232 -22.44 -17.30 -39.91
C GLN A 232 -21.99 -18.01 -38.63
N MET A 233 -21.63 -19.29 -38.72
CA MET A 233 -21.12 -20.08 -37.60
C MET A 233 -19.76 -19.55 -37.11
N GLU A 234 -18.83 -19.29 -38.03
CA GLU A 234 -17.53 -18.67 -37.74
C GLU A 234 -17.70 -17.32 -37.05
N LYS A 235 -18.63 -16.49 -37.55
CA LYS A 235 -18.93 -15.19 -36.94
C LYS A 235 -19.47 -15.30 -35.52
N VAL A 236 -20.37 -16.25 -35.25
CA VAL A 236 -20.89 -16.50 -33.89
C VAL A 236 -19.76 -16.93 -32.96
N PHE A 237 -18.81 -17.71 -33.46
CA PHE A 237 -17.63 -18.14 -32.71
C PHE A 237 -16.73 -16.95 -32.38
N GLU A 238 -16.44 -16.08 -33.35
CA GLU A 238 -15.67 -14.85 -33.16
C GLU A 238 -16.32 -13.90 -32.14
N GLU A 239 -17.64 -13.68 -32.23
CA GLU A 239 -18.40 -12.84 -31.28
C GLU A 239 -18.34 -13.39 -29.85
N ARG A 240 -18.11 -14.70 -29.68
CA ARG A 240 -17.92 -15.37 -28.39
C ARG A 240 -16.45 -15.46 -27.98
N GLY A 241 -15.53 -14.86 -28.73
CA GLY A 241 -14.09 -14.85 -28.47
C GLY A 241 -13.36 -16.11 -28.90
N VAL A 242 -14.01 -16.98 -29.68
CA VAL A 242 -13.40 -18.16 -30.29
C VAL A 242 -12.76 -17.74 -31.60
N THR A 243 -11.46 -17.96 -31.73
CA THR A 243 -10.71 -17.61 -32.93
C THR A 243 -9.99 -18.82 -33.46
N LYS A 244 -9.87 -18.92 -34.79
CA LYS A 244 -9.03 -19.92 -35.44
C LYS A 244 -7.58 -19.64 -35.07
N ILE A 245 -6.80 -20.68 -34.79
CA ILE A 245 -5.36 -20.58 -34.57
C ILE A 245 -4.71 -20.29 -35.93
N ASP A 246 -3.84 -19.28 -35.95
CA ASP A 246 -3.10 -18.89 -37.15
C ASP A 246 -2.00 -19.92 -37.42
N VAL A 247 -2.25 -20.79 -38.40
CA VAL A 247 -1.32 -21.82 -38.88
C VAL A 247 -1.46 -21.85 -40.39
N SER A 248 -0.32 -21.82 -41.08
CA SER A 248 -0.19 -21.86 -42.53
C SER A 248 0.73 -22.98 -42.98
N VAL A 249 0.54 -23.43 -44.22
CA VAL A 249 1.49 -24.35 -44.87
C VAL A 249 2.85 -23.65 -45.00
N GLY A 250 3.91 -24.31 -44.56
CA GLY A 250 5.28 -23.79 -44.51
C GLY A 250 5.71 -23.23 -43.15
N ASP A 251 4.80 -23.12 -42.19
CA ASP A 251 5.12 -22.72 -40.82
C ASP A 251 5.92 -23.82 -40.08
N GLU A 252 6.70 -23.41 -39.08
CA GLU A 252 7.38 -24.31 -38.17
C GLU A 252 6.37 -25.00 -37.24
N PHE A 253 6.61 -26.27 -36.91
CA PHE A 253 5.76 -27.01 -36.00
C PHE A 253 5.88 -26.48 -34.56
N ASP A 254 4.78 -26.00 -33.99
CA ASP A 254 4.69 -25.61 -32.58
C ASP A 254 3.81 -26.60 -31.78
N PRO A 255 4.41 -27.43 -30.91
CA PRO A 255 3.68 -28.40 -30.07
C PRO A 255 2.63 -27.78 -29.13
N HIS A 256 2.68 -26.48 -28.86
CA HIS A 256 1.70 -25.82 -27.99
C HIS A 256 0.34 -25.59 -28.68
N ILE A 257 0.35 -25.45 -30.00
CA ILE A 257 -0.84 -25.09 -30.79
C ILE A 257 -1.15 -26.08 -31.93
N MET A 258 -0.23 -27.01 -32.21
CA MET A 258 -0.33 -28.00 -33.29
C MET A 258 -0.23 -29.44 -32.78
N GLU A 259 -1.00 -30.34 -33.39
CA GLU A 259 -0.92 -31.79 -33.20
C GLU A 259 -0.50 -32.44 -34.54
N ALA A 260 0.66 -33.09 -34.56
CA ALA A 260 1.15 -33.77 -35.76
C ALA A 260 0.39 -35.09 -35.98
N MET A 261 -0.17 -35.29 -37.18
CA MET A 261 -0.73 -36.57 -37.58
C MET A 261 0.36 -37.49 -38.11
N LYS A 262 0.36 -38.76 -37.70
CA LYS A 262 1.28 -39.76 -38.25
C LYS A 262 0.93 -40.03 -39.72
N ASN A 263 1.92 -39.94 -40.59
CA ASN A 263 1.83 -40.53 -41.93
C ASN A 263 1.92 -42.06 -41.79
N ASP A 264 1.18 -42.79 -42.63
CA ASP A 264 1.29 -44.26 -42.75
C ASP A 264 2.65 -44.72 -43.32
N GLU A 265 3.44 -43.78 -43.83
CA GLU A 265 4.83 -43.98 -44.25
C GLU A 265 5.76 -43.60 -43.09
N GLU A 266 6.57 -44.56 -42.61
CA GLU A 266 7.63 -44.33 -41.62
C GLU A 266 8.66 -43.32 -42.14
N GLN A 267 8.41 -42.02 -41.94
CA GLN A 267 9.40 -40.97 -42.11
C GLN A 267 9.88 -40.53 -40.73
N GLU A 268 11.20 -40.59 -40.51
CA GLU A 268 11.84 -39.92 -39.38
C GLU A 268 11.56 -38.41 -39.50
N LEU A 269 10.84 -37.86 -38.54
CA LEU A 269 10.55 -36.43 -38.45
C LEU A 269 11.86 -35.69 -38.12
N ASP A 270 12.33 -34.85 -39.03
CA ASP A 270 13.45 -33.93 -38.78
C ASP A 270 13.04 -32.87 -37.74
N GLU A 271 13.98 -32.39 -36.93
CA GLU A 271 13.77 -31.34 -35.92
C GLU A 271 13.31 -30.01 -36.55
N ASN A 272 13.46 -29.86 -37.88
CA ASN A 272 13.01 -28.69 -38.66
C ASN A 272 11.77 -28.96 -39.55
N ALA A 273 11.00 -30.02 -39.26
CA ALA A 273 9.84 -30.38 -40.07
C ALA A 273 8.80 -29.24 -40.11
N LYS A 274 8.36 -28.89 -41.33
CA LYS A 274 7.41 -27.81 -41.57
C LYS A 274 6.02 -28.35 -41.83
N VAL A 275 5.01 -27.52 -41.61
CA VAL A 275 3.62 -27.85 -41.93
C VAL A 275 3.48 -28.03 -43.44
N ALA A 276 3.25 -29.26 -43.90
CA ALA A 276 3.00 -29.59 -45.31
C ALA A 276 1.52 -29.46 -45.67
N LYS A 277 0.63 -29.82 -44.73
CA LYS A 277 -0.82 -29.68 -44.90
C LYS A 277 -1.50 -29.50 -43.55
N ILE A 278 -2.53 -28.67 -43.52
CA ILE A 278 -3.44 -28.54 -42.38
C ILE A 278 -4.60 -29.50 -42.62
N ALA A 279 -4.68 -30.56 -41.82
CA ALA A 279 -5.75 -31.56 -41.92
C ALA A 279 -7.00 -31.14 -41.15
N GLN A 280 -6.84 -30.40 -40.05
CA GLN A 280 -7.93 -29.89 -39.25
C GLN A 280 -7.54 -28.55 -38.62
N HIS A 281 -8.44 -27.58 -38.66
CA HIS A 281 -8.19 -26.26 -38.09
C HIS A 281 -8.25 -26.30 -36.56
N GLY A 282 -7.31 -25.61 -35.91
CA GLY A 282 -7.28 -25.40 -34.46
C GLY A 282 -8.02 -24.13 -34.05
N TYR A 283 -8.51 -24.07 -32.80
CA TYR A 283 -9.27 -22.94 -32.28
C TYR A 283 -8.91 -22.64 -30.81
N LYS A 284 -9.00 -21.37 -30.43
CA LYS A 284 -8.70 -20.85 -29.08
C LYS A 284 -9.75 -19.84 -28.59
N ILE A 285 -9.91 -19.74 -27.26
CA ILE A 285 -10.72 -18.72 -26.58
C ILE A 285 -9.79 -17.80 -25.79
N GLY A 286 -9.62 -16.56 -26.24
CA GLY A 286 -8.56 -15.70 -25.72
C GLY A 286 -7.19 -16.36 -25.90
N GLU A 287 -6.48 -16.63 -24.80
CA GLU A 287 -5.19 -17.34 -24.80
C GLU A 287 -5.31 -18.86 -24.61
N LYS A 288 -6.50 -19.39 -24.32
CA LYS A 288 -6.68 -20.81 -24.04
C LYS A 288 -6.95 -21.58 -25.33
N ILE A 289 -6.11 -22.58 -25.63
CA ILE A 289 -6.34 -23.51 -26.75
C ILE A 289 -7.52 -24.44 -26.42
N VAL A 290 -8.54 -24.44 -27.28
CA VAL A 290 -9.70 -25.34 -27.16
C VAL A 290 -9.42 -26.66 -27.90
N ARG A 291 -8.81 -26.54 -29.09
CA ARG A 291 -8.37 -27.68 -29.90
C ARG A 291 -7.15 -27.26 -30.73
N PRO A 292 -6.03 -28.01 -30.69
CA PRO A 292 -4.88 -27.72 -31.52
C PRO A 292 -5.19 -27.95 -33.00
N ALA A 293 -4.43 -27.32 -33.90
CA ALA A 293 -4.52 -27.60 -35.33
C ALA A 293 -3.88 -28.94 -35.64
N ARG A 294 -4.56 -29.82 -36.39
CA ARG A 294 -3.95 -31.07 -36.84
C ARG A 294 -3.23 -30.85 -38.15
N VAL A 295 -1.95 -31.16 -38.17
CA VAL A 295 -1.07 -30.90 -39.31
C VAL A 295 -0.34 -32.16 -39.74
N LEU A 296 -0.08 -32.25 -41.04
CA LEU A 296 0.84 -33.21 -41.63
C LEU A 296 2.16 -32.46 -41.84
N LEU A 297 3.25 -33.05 -41.35
CA LEU A 297 4.59 -32.52 -41.49
C LEU A 297 5.23 -33.09 -42.77
N GLY A 298 6.14 -32.33 -43.37
CA GLY A 298 6.88 -32.73 -44.57
C GLY A 298 8.37 -32.49 -44.45
#